data_AF-A0A8C9ABC5-F1
#
_entry.id   AF-A0A8C9ABC5-F1
#
_cell.length_a   1.000
_cell.length_b   1.000
_cell.length_c   1.000
_cell.angle_alpha   90.00
_cell.angle_beta   90.00
_cell.angle_gamma   90.00
#
_symmetry.space_group_name_H-M   'P 1'
#
loop_
_entity.id
_entity.type
_entity.pdbx_description
1 polymer ?
#
loop_
_entity_poly.entity_id
_entity_poly.type
_entity_poly.pdbx_seq_one_letter_code
_entity_poly.pdbx_strand_id
1 'polypeptide(L)'
;MKGSSCLLPAALALLCVCGLATAGDNDEFFMEFLQTLLVGTPDELYEGPLGKHDVNEDARAALTELKSCIDGLQPVHKEELVKLLVQVLGNSDDA
;
A
#
# COMPACT_ATOMS: atom_id res chain seq x y z
N MET A 1 -9.54 9.23 20.74
CA MET A 1 -10.44 8.16 20.25
C MET A 1 -9.57 6.93 20.00
N LYS A 2 -9.90 5.78 20.62
CA LYS A 2 -9.13 4.53 20.50
C LYS A 2 -9.63 3.78 19.26
N GLY A 3 -9.16 4.19 18.09
CA GLY A 3 -9.58 3.64 16.80
C GLY A 3 -8.82 2.37 16.45
N SER A 4 -9.49 1.23 16.59
CA SER A 4 -9.36 0.00 15.80
C SER A 4 -8.00 -0.37 15.18
N SER A 5 -7.16 -1.09 15.94
CA SER A 5 -6.01 -1.85 15.40
C SER A 5 -6.39 -2.98 14.42
N CYS A 6 -7.68 -3.28 14.22
CA CYS A 6 -8.13 -4.33 13.29
C CYS A 6 -8.21 -3.89 11.82
N LEU A 7 -8.12 -2.59 11.50
CA LEU A 7 -8.30 -2.12 10.11
C LEU A 7 -7.06 -2.36 9.24
N LEU A 8 -5.86 -2.21 9.81
CA LEU A 8 -4.59 -2.43 9.12
C LEU A 8 -4.41 -3.86 8.58
N PRO A 9 -4.61 -4.93 9.38
CA PRO A 9 -4.45 -6.29 8.86
C PRO A 9 -5.51 -6.65 7.82
N ALA A 10 -6.73 -6.11 7.94
CA ALA A 10 -7.78 -6.32 6.93
C ALA A 10 -7.45 -5.61 5.61
N ALA A 11 -6.96 -4.37 5.66
CA ALA A 11 -6.54 -3.62 4.48
C ALA A 11 -5.31 -4.24 3.80
N LEU A 12 -4.33 -4.69 4.60
CA LEU A 12 -3.15 -5.37 4.08
C LEU A 12 -3.50 -6.73 3.46
N ALA A 13 -4.40 -7.49 4.08
CA ALA A 13 -4.89 -8.75 3.53
C ALA A 13 -5.69 -8.53 2.23
N LEU A 14 -6.51 -7.48 2.15
CA LEU A 14 -7.21 -7.12 0.91
C LEU A 14 -6.24 -6.73 -0.20
N LEU A 15 -5.22 -5.91 0.11
CA LEU A 15 -4.20 -5.53 -0.86
C LEU A 15 -3.45 -6.77 -1.38
N CYS A 16 -2.98 -7.65 -0.50
CA CYS A 16 -2.28 -8.87 -0.91
C CYS A 16 -3.17 -9.81 -1.76
N VAL A 17 -4.46 -9.97 -1.43
CA VAL A 17 -5.38 -10.83 -2.20
C VAL A 17 -5.74 -10.22 -3.56
N CYS A 18 -5.88 -8.89 -3.64
CA CYS A 18 -6.18 -8.20 -4.89
C CYS A 18 -4.98 -8.16 -5.85
N GLY A 19 -3.76 -7.95 -5.35
CA GLY A 19 -2.55 -7.97 -6.18
C GLY A 19 -2.25 -9.36 -6.76
N LEU A 20 -2.38 -10.42 -5.95
CA LEU A 20 -2.14 -11.80 -6.41
C LEU A 20 -3.13 -12.29 -7.48
N ALA A 21 -4.34 -11.74 -7.54
CA ALA A 21 -5.37 -12.17 -8.49
C ALA A 21 -5.19 -11.57 -9.90
N THR A 22 -4.35 -10.55 -10.06
CA THR A 22 -4.18 -9.79 -11.31
C THR A 22 -2.80 -9.95 -11.94
N ALA A 23 -1.98 -10.88 -11.43
CA ALA A 23 -0.62 -11.18 -11.86
C ALA A 23 -0.57 -11.44 -13.37
N GLY A 24 0.07 -10.53 -14.09
CA GLY A 24 0.13 -10.56 -15.56
C GLY A 24 0.64 -9.25 -16.14
N ASP A 25 0.13 -8.11 -15.67
CA ASP A 25 0.55 -6.74 -16.09
C ASP A 25 0.40 -5.68 -14.98
N ASN A 26 -0.29 -5.97 -13.86
CA ASN A 26 -0.56 -5.00 -12.80
C ASN A 26 0.45 -5.06 -11.63
N ASP A 27 1.46 -5.93 -11.73
CA ASP A 27 2.40 -6.16 -10.63
C ASP A 27 3.30 -4.93 -10.41
N GLU A 28 3.80 -4.29 -11.47
CA GLU A 28 4.62 -3.06 -11.35
C GLU A 28 3.83 -1.91 -10.71
N PHE A 29 2.61 -1.65 -11.19
CA PHE A 29 1.72 -0.64 -10.60
C PHE A 29 1.43 -0.94 -9.13
N PHE A 30 1.05 -2.18 -8.82
CA PHE A 30 0.66 -2.56 -7.47
C PHE A 30 1.83 -2.44 -6.50
N MET A 31 3.04 -2.78 -6.94
CA MET A 31 4.25 -2.64 -6.16
C MET A 31 4.64 -1.17 -5.95
N GLU A 32 4.57 -0.34 -6.99
CA GLU A 32 4.80 1.11 -6.89
C GLU A 32 3.79 1.77 -5.95
N PHE A 33 2.51 1.37 -6.05
CA PHE A 33 1.45 1.78 -5.12
C PHE A 33 1.75 1.40 -3.68
N LEU A 34 2.09 0.13 -3.40
CA LEU A 34 2.42 -0.33 -2.05
C LEU A 34 3.66 0.36 -1.49
N GLN A 35 4.70 0.55 -2.30
CA GLN A 35 5.91 1.24 -1.88
C GLN A 35 5.59 2.68 -1.49
N THR A 36 4.88 3.42 -2.36
CA THR A 36 4.50 4.81 -2.11
C THR A 36 3.56 4.92 -0.90
N LEU A 37 2.67 3.93 -0.70
CA LEU A 37 1.79 3.86 0.47
C LEU A 37 2.57 3.67 1.78
N LEU A 38 3.62 2.86 1.77
CA LEU A 38 4.45 2.61 2.96
C LEU A 38 5.38 3.79 3.26
N VAL A 39 6.13 4.30 2.29
CA VAL A 39 7.21 5.28 2.55
C VAL A 39 6.93 6.70 2.08
N GLY A 40 6.01 6.90 1.14
CA GLY A 40 5.66 8.20 0.58
C GLY A 40 4.57 8.94 1.35
N THR A 41 3.94 9.89 0.67
CA THR A 41 2.86 10.76 1.14
C THR A 41 1.56 10.50 0.36
N PRO A 42 0.40 10.95 0.87
CA PRO A 42 -0.83 10.92 0.10
C PRO A 42 -0.72 11.62 -1.26
N ASP A 43 -0.03 12.76 -1.32
CA ASP A 43 0.14 13.51 -2.57
C ASP A 43 0.99 12.73 -3.58
N GLU A 44 2.09 12.10 -3.14
CA GLU A 44 2.90 11.22 -4.00
C GLU A 44 2.11 10.01 -4.51
N LEU A 45 1.15 9.48 -3.75
CA LEU A 45 0.25 8.43 -4.25
C LEU A 45 -0.61 8.93 -5.42
N TYR A 46 -1.13 10.16 -5.32
CA TYR A 46 -2.00 10.75 -6.34
C TYR A 46 -1.24 11.28 -7.56
N GLU A 47 -0.04 11.80 -7.38
CA GLU A 47 0.80 12.29 -8.48
C GLU A 47 1.56 11.15 -9.18
N GLY A 48 1.86 10.07 -8.47
CA GLY A 48 2.54 8.89 -8.98
C GLY A 48 1.57 7.80 -9.43
N PRO A 49 1.48 6.66 -8.70
CA PRO A 49 0.80 5.46 -9.18
C PRO A 49 -0.69 5.70 -9.49
N LEU A 50 -1.38 6.53 -8.70
CA LEU A 50 -2.80 6.82 -8.94
C LEU A 50 -3.05 7.94 -9.95
N GLY A 51 -2.02 8.61 -10.49
CA GLY A 51 -2.17 9.80 -11.32
C GLY A 51 -2.92 9.58 -12.64
N LYS A 52 -2.99 8.32 -13.10
CA LYS A 52 -3.75 7.92 -14.28
C LYS A 52 -5.21 7.56 -13.98
N HIS A 53 -5.60 7.53 -12.71
CA HIS A 53 -6.91 7.09 -12.25
C HIS A 53 -7.79 8.27 -11.81
N ASP A 54 -9.08 8.19 -12.14
CA ASP A 54 -10.08 9.13 -11.62
C ASP A 54 -10.49 8.74 -10.20
N VAL A 55 -9.68 9.14 -9.22
CA VAL A 55 -9.92 8.85 -7.80
C VAL A 55 -10.90 9.87 -7.23
N ASN A 56 -12.12 9.40 -6.93
CA ASN A 56 -13.17 10.22 -6.33
C ASN A 56 -12.86 10.64 -4.87
N GLU A 57 -13.63 11.60 -4.34
CA GLU A 57 -13.39 12.20 -3.03
C GLU A 57 -13.45 11.19 -1.87
N ASP A 58 -14.39 10.25 -1.91
CA ASP A 58 -14.53 9.22 -0.87
C ASP A 58 -13.32 8.27 -0.85
N ALA A 59 -12.83 7.88 -2.02
CA ALA A 59 -11.63 7.06 -2.15
C ALA A 59 -10.38 7.82 -1.67
N ARG A 60 -10.31 9.13 -1.92
CA ARG A 60 -9.23 9.98 -1.40
C ARG A 60 -9.26 10.04 0.12
N ALA A 61 -10.44 10.26 0.71
CA ALA A 61 -10.61 10.28 2.17
C ALA A 61 -10.19 8.94 2.80
N ALA A 62 -10.64 7.83 2.22
CA ALA A 62 -10.28 6.49 2.69
C ALA A 62 -8.76 6.24 2.62
N LEU A 63 -8.11 6.68 1.54
CA LEU A 63 -6.65 6.52 1.37
C LEU A 63 -5.87 7.36 2.38
N THR A 64 -6.32 8.58 2.67
CA THR A 64 -5.72 9.43 3.71
C THR A 64 -5.84 8.80 5.10
N GLU A 65 -6.98 8.21 5.44
CA GLU A 65 -7.16 7.49 6.72
C GLU A 65 -6.26 6.25 6.80
N LEU A 66 -6.17 5.47 5.72
CA LEU A 66 -5.28 4.33 5.63
C LEU A 66 -3.82 4.75 5.84
N LYS A 67 -3.39 5.84 5.18
CA LYS A 67 -2.04 6.36 5.33
C LYS A 67 -1.75 6.83 6.75
N SER A 68 -2.71 7.50 7.39
CA SER A 68 -2.59 7.89 8.80
C SER A 68 -2.45 6.67 9.73
N CYS A 69 -3.11 5.55 9.42
CA CYS A 69 -2.93 4.31 10.18
C CYS A 69 -1.51 3.75 10.03
N ILE A 70 -0.97 3.78 8.81
CA ILE A 70 0.40 3.31 8.51
C ILE A 70 1.44 4.21 9.16
N ASP A 71 1.27 5.53 9.11
CA ASP A 71 2.19 6.47 9.75
C ASP A 71 2.12 6.44 11.28
N GLY A 72 1.01 5.95 11.85
CA GLY A 72 0.86 5.68 13.27
C GLY A 72 1.54 4.39 13.76
N LEU A 73 2.10 3.58 12.86
CA LEU A 73 2.84 2.37 13.23
C LEU A 73 4.13 2.71 14.00
N GLN A 74 4.54 1.82 14.89
CA GLN A 74 5.90 1.91 15.47
C GLN A 74 6.93 1.81 14.33
N PRO A 75 8.03 2.60 14.38
CA PRO A 75 9.02 2.62 13.32
C PRO A 75 9.54 1.22 12.92
N VAL A 76 9.75 0.34 13.91
CA VAL A 76 10.19 -1.04 13.68
C VAL A 76 9.20 -1.86 12.84
N HIS A 77 7.89 -1.72 13.06
CA HIS A 77 6.88 -2.44 12.28
C HIS A 77 6.81 -1.91 10.85
N LYS A 78 6.94 -0.59 10.68
CA LYS A 78 6.99 0.04 9.35
C LYS A 78 8.21 -0.44 8.56
N GLU A 79 9.37 -0.55 9.21
CA GLU A 79 10.59 -1.09 8.62
C GLU A 79 10.45 -2.55 8.19
N GLU A 80 9.85 -3.40 9.03
CA GLU A 80 9.62 -4.81 8.68
C GLU A 80 8.62 -4.98 7.53
N LEU A 81 7.60 -4.12 7.42
CA LEU A 81 6.71 -4.10 6.25
C LEU A 81 7.44 -3.74 4.95
N VAL A 82 8.38 -2.79 5.00
CA VAL A 82 9.23 -2.44 3.84
C VAL A 82 10.15 -3.61 3.47
N LYS A 83 10.77 -4.28 4.44
CA LYS A 83 11.60 -5.48 4.18
C LYS A 83 10.79 -6.60 3.53
N LEU A 84 9.57 -6.83 4.02
CA LEU A 84 8.66 -7.80 3.42
C LEU A 84 8.34 -7.46 1.96
N LEU A 85 8.05 -6.19 1.66
CA LEU A 85 7.81 -5.74 0.28
C LEU A 85 9.03 -6.00 -0.62
N VAL A 86 10.24 -5.70 -0.13
CA VAL A 86 11.49 -5.98 -0.88
C VAL A 86 11.69 -7.47 -1.10
N GLN A 87 11.33 -8.34 -0.15
CA GLN A 87 11.41 -9.79 -0.34
C GLN A 87 10.44 -10.29 -1.41
N VAL A 88 9.21 -9.76 -1.41
CA VAL A 88 8.22 -10.11 -2.45
C VAL A 88 8.70 -9.64 -3.84
N LEU A 89 9.32 -8.47 -3.92
CA LEU A 89 9.92 -7.93 -5.15
C LEU A 89 11.14 -8.73 -5.62
N GLY A 90 12.10 -8.98 -4.74
CA GLY A 90 13.36 -9.66 -5.07
C GLY A 90 13.20 -11.13 -5.43
N ASN A 91 12.03 -11.73 -5.16
CA ASN A 91 11.71 -13.09 -5.57
C ASN A 91 11.01 -13.15 -6.95
N SER A 92 10.84 -12.01 -7.63
CA SER A 92 10.26 -11.93 -8.98
C SER A 92 11.30 -12.06 -10.11
N ASP A 93 12.61 -12.09 -9.78
CA ASP A 93 13.71 -12.26 -10.75
C ASP A 93 14.07 -13.74 -11.04
N ASP A 94 13.39 -14.70 -10.40
CA ASP A 94 13.54 -16.15 -10.65
C ASP A 94 12.20 -16.75 -11.15
N ALA A 95 11.81 -16.44 -12.39
CA ALA A 95 10.76 -17.16 -13.14
C ALA A 95 10.96 -17.06 -14.66
#